data_AF-A0A931SNZ2-F1
#
_entry.id   AF-A0A931SNZ2-F1
#
_cell.length_a   1.000
_cell.length_b   1.000
_cell.length_c   1.000
_cell.angle_alpha   90.00
_cell.angle_beta   90.00
_cell.angle_gamma   90.00
#
_symmetry.space_group_name_H-M   'P 1'
#
loop_
_entity.id
_entity.type
_entity.pdbx_description
1 polymer ?
#
loop_
_entity_poly.entity_id
_entity_poly.type
_entity_poly.pdbx_seq_one_letter_code
_entity_poly.pdbx_strand_id
1 'polypeptide(L)'
;MYEDHYAQKLAWFKQNEKPEAVLLVADNPEFIRIVMAWTNLHVKRADRLTALRGGSENEVWEWLWENTRYSQTELINRIGIHFSESGLDSKMRPLIGNRILYPDGTVNSFVQRYLREQVVKLFEAKSKRPIRKG
;
A
#
# COMPACT_ATOMS: atom_id res chain seq x y z
N MET A 1 -7.21 -26.74 -5.91
CA MET A 1 -7.72 -25.82 -6.95
C MET A 1 -8.36 -24.53 -6.39
N TYR A 2 -8.13 -24.14 -5.12
CA TYR A 2 -8.58 -22.82 -4.60
C TYR A 2 -7.54 -21.70 -4.75
N GLU A 3 -6.30 -22.05 -5.08
CA GLU A 3 -5.18 -21.10 -5.18
C GLU A 3 -5.37 -20.05 -6.29
N ASP A 4 -6.16 -20.36 -7.31
CA ASP A 4 -6.33 -19.51 -8.48
C ASP A 4 -7.33 -18.37 -8.22
N HIS A 5 -8.40 -18.61 -7.46
CA HIS A 5 -9.49 -17.63 -7.32
C HIS A 5 -9.04 -16.35 -6.58
N TYR A 6 -8.30 -16.47 -5.47
CA TYR A 6 -7.77 -15.30 -4.76
C TYR A 6 -6.84 -14.47 -5.64
N ALA A 7 -5.89 -15.14 -6.31
CA ALA A 7 -4.90 -14.49 -7.16
C ALA A 7 -5.55 -13.82 -8.38
N GLN A 8 -6.52 -14.47 -9.01
CA GLN A 8 -7.28 -13.91 -10.13
C GLN A 8 -8.04 -12.64 -9.74
N LYS A 9 -8.75 -12.66 -8.59
CA LYS A 9 -9.49 -11.48 -8.14
C LYS A 9 -8.56 -10.33 -7.81
N LEU A 10 -7.45 -10.60 -7.11
CA LEU A 10 -6.44 -9.59 -6.83
C LEU A 10 -5.81 -9.02 -8.11
N ALA A 11 -5.48 -9.88 -9.07
CA ALA A 11 -4.93 -9.47 -10.37
C ALA A 11 -5.89 -8.55 -11.13
N TRP A 12 -7.19 -8.83 -11.08
CA TRP A 12 -8.20 -7.96 -11.70
C TRP A 12 -8.16 -6.54 -11.11
N PHE A 13 -8.04 -6.37 -9.79
CA PHE A 13 -7.90 -5.04 -9.19
C PHE A 13 -6.61 -4.32 -9.58
N LYS A 14 -5.52 -5.06 -9.78
CA LYS A 14 -4.23 -4.50 -10.23
C LYS A 14 -4.25 -4.07 -11.70
N GLN A 15 -4.98 -4.80 -12.54
CA GLN A 15 -5.16 -4.45 -13.95
C GLN A 15 -6.08 -3.23 -14.15
N ASN A 16 -6.95 -2.95 -13.18
CA ASN A 16 -7.91 -1.84 -13.20
C ASN A 16 -7.48 -0.69 -12.27
N GLU A 17 -6.17 -0.51 -12.08
CA GLU A 17 -5.62 0.62 -11.33
C GLU A 17 -5.91 1.95 -12.01
N LYS A 18 -6.10 2.98 -11.18
CA LYS A 18 -6.40 4.33 -11.63
C LYS A 18 -5.31 5.30 -11.16
N PRO A 19 -4.81 6.21 -12.02
CA PRO A 19 -3.74 7.15 -11.66
C PRO A 19 -4.12 8.12 -10.54
N GLU A 20 -5.41 8.41 -10.36
CA GLU A 20 -5.94 9.32 -9.34
C GLU A 20 -5.61 8.87 -7.91
N ALA A 21 -5.32 7.57 -7.70
CA ALA A 21 -4.86 7.04 -6.41
C ALA A 21 -3.60 7.75 -5.89
N VAL A 22 -2.77 8.30 -6.78
CA VAL A 22 -1.58 9.08 -6.42
C VAL A 22 -1.95 10.34 -5.64
N LEU A 23 -3.10 10.97 -5.92
CA LEU A 23 -3.50 12.23 -5.30
C LEU A 23 -3.67 12.13 -3.78
N LEU A 24 -4.03 10.95 -3.27
CA LEU A 24 -4.15 10.74 -1.84
C LEU A 24 -2.78 10.73 -1.16
N VAL A 25 -1.77 10.14 -1.83
CA VAL A 25 -0.42 9.96 -1.27
C VAL A 25 0.47 11.17 -1.52
N ALA A 26 0.24 11.88 -2.63
CA ALA A 26 1.01 13.04 -3.02
C ALA A 26 1.07 14.05 -1.88
N ASP A 27 2.29 14.45 -1.52
CA ASP A 27 2.57 15.45 -0.49
C ASP A 27 2.05 15.12 0.93
N ASN A 28 1.62 13.88 1.19
CA ASN A 28 1.24 13.41 2.52
C ASN A 28 2.34 12.51 3.12
N PRO A 29 3.22 13.05 4.00
CA PRO A 29 4.36 12.31 4.52
C PRO A 29 3.95 11.09 5.37
N GLU A 30 2.79 11.14 6.04
CA GLU A 30 2.30 10.00 6.82
C GLU A 30 1.90 8.84 5.91
N PHE A 31 1.13 9.12 4.86
CA PHE A 31 0.74 8.11 3.89
C PHE A 31 1.93 7.55 3.12
N ILE A 32 2.90 8.39 2.74
CA ILE A 32 4.15 7.91 2.14
C ILE A 32 4.86 6.92 3.07
N ARG A 33 4.97 7.24 4.37
CA ARG A 33 5.60 6.33 5.35
C ARG A 33 4.84 5.02 5.49
N ILE A 34 3.51 5.05 5.54
CA ILE A 34 2.68 3.85 5.62
C ILE A 34 2.86 2.98 4.37
N VAL A 35 2.82 3.58 3.17
CA VAL A 35 3.03 2.88 1.90
C VAL A 35 4.42 2.22 1.87
N MET A 36 5.46 2.94 2.27
CA MET A 36 6.83 2.41 2.35
C MET A 36 6.93 1.27 3.37
N ALA A 37 6.34 1.42 4.55
CA ALA A 37 6.34 0.39 5.59
C ALA A 37 5.60 -0.88 5.11
N TRP A 38 4.47 -0.72 4.43
CA TRP A 38 3.66 -1.82 3.87
C TRP A 38 4.46 -2.67 2.88
N THR A 39 5.17 -2.05 1.93
CA THR A 39 5.98 -2.78 0.94
C THR A 39 7.15 -3.57 1.53
N ASN A 40 7.53 -3.27 2.78
CA ASN A 40 8.60 -3.97 3.49
C ASN A 40 8.06 -4.90 4.59
N LEU A 41 6.73 -5.01 4.73
CA LEU A 41 6.07 -5.83 5.73
C LEU A 41 5.88 -7.26 5.21
N HIS A 42 5.99 -8.25 6.10
CA HIS A 42 5.60 -9.61 5.76
C HIS A 42 4.07 -9.74 5.79
N VAL A 43 3.46 -9.51 4.63
CA VAL A 43 2.02 -9.71 4.41
C VAL A 43 1.81 -11.07 3.76
N LYS A 44 0.90 -11.87 4.32
CA LYS A 44 0.56 -13.17 3.78
C LYS A 44 -0.95 -13.38 3.68
N ARG A 45 -1.35 -14.20 2.73
CA ARG A 45 -2.71 -14.73 2.66
C ARG A 45 -2.99 -15.63 3.87
N ALA A 46 -4.23 -15.64 4.35
CA ALA A 46 -4.68 -16.58 5.38
C ALA A 46 -4.57 -18.03 4.87
N ASP A 47 -4.20 -18.96 5.77
CA ASP A 47 -4.06 -20.39 5.45
C ASP A 47 -5.40 -21.02 5.06
N ARG A 48 -6.50 -20.51 5.62
CA ARG A 48 -7.88 -20.89 5.30
C ARG A 48 -8.65 -19.67 4.87
N LEU A 49 -9.17 -19.70 3.65
CA LEU A 49 -9.96 -18.60 3.11
C LEU A 49 -11.40 -18.65 3.61
N THR A 50 -11.95 -17.48 3.94
CA THR A 50 -13.40 -17.32 4.17
C THR A 50 -14.16 -17.51 2.86
N ALA A 51 -15.44 -17.85 2.93
CA ALA A 51 -16.29 -17.93 1.75
C ALA A 51 -16.58 -16.52 1.21
N LEU A 52 -16.45 -16.35 -0.11
CA LEU A 52 -16.86 -15.12 -0.78
C LEU A 52 -18.39 -15.01 -0.75
N ARG A 53 -18.91 -13.95 -0.13
CA ARG A 53 -20.36 -13.78 0.15
C ARG A 53 -21.16 -13.26 -1.04
N GLY A 54 -20.51 -12.56 -1.97
CA GLY A 54 -21.16 -11.89 -3.09
C GLY A 54 -20.19 -11.64 -4.24
N GLY A 55 -20.71 -11.03 -5.31
CA GLY A 55 -19.98 -10.81 -6.56
C GLY A 55 -19.65 -9.37 -6.87
N SER A 56 -20.12 -8.42 -6.05
CA SER A 56 -19.83 -7.00 -6.28
C SER A 56 -18.35 -6.69 -6.07
N GLU A 57 -17.86 -5.66 -6.75
CA GLU A 57 -16.47 -5.22 -6.65
C GLU A 57 -16.05 -4.93 -5.20
N ASN A 58 -16.92 -4.29 -4.41
CA ASN A 58 -16.64 -3.99 -3.01
C ASN A 58 -16.58 -5.25 -2.15
N GLU A 59 -17.52 -6.20 -2.30
CA GLU A 59 -17.51 -7.45 -1.55
C GLU A 59 -16.27 -8.29 -1.84
N VAL A 60 -15.84 -8.34 -3.11
CA VAL A 60 -14.60 -9.04 -3.49
C VAL A 60 -13.40 -8.33 -2.86
N TRP A 61 -13.36 -7.00 -2.87
CA TRP A 61 -12.27 -6.24 -2.25
C TRP A 61 -12.18 -6.48 -0.75
N GLU A 62 -13.31 -6.39 -0.04
CA GLU A 62 -13.39 -6.67 1.39
C GLU A 62 -12.98 -8.11 1.71
N TRP A 63 -13.43 -9.07 0.91
CA TRP A 63 -13.05 -10.47 1.06
C TRP A 63 -11.54 -10.70 0.90
N LEU A 64 -10.87 -10.02 -0.04
CA LEU A 64 -9.41 -10.12 -0.16
C LEU A 64 -8.70 -9.65 1.11
N TRP A 65 -9.17 -8.55 1.71
CA TRP A 65 -8.61 -7.99 2.95
C TRP A 65 -8.95 -8.83 4.20
N GLU A 66 -10.15 -9.38 4.29
CA GLU A 66 -10.53 -10.34 5.36
C GLU A 66 -9.59 -11.55 5.38
N ASN A 67 -9.08 -11.94 4.21
CA ASN A 67 -8.16 -13.05 4.02
C ASN A 67 -6.68 -12.65 4.04
N THR A 68 -6.36 -11.47 4.55
CA THR A 68 -4.98 -10.97 4.68
C THR A 68 -4.50 -11.05 6.12
N ARG A 69 -3.23 -11.42 6.31
CA ARG A 69 -2.58 -11.50 7.62
C ARG A 69 -1.28 -10.70 7.60
N TYR A 70 -1.15 -9.80 8.56
CA TYR A 70 0.06 -9.02 8.80
C TYR A 70 0.12 -8.62 10.27
N SER A 71 1.30 -8.27 10.76
CA SER A 71 1.49 -7.77 12.12
C SER A 71 1.28 -6.26 12.18
N GLN A 72 0.25 -5.81 12.88
CA GLN A 72 -0.01 -4.38 13.09
C GLN A 72 1.12 -3.73 13.91
N THR A 73 1.62 -4.41 14.94
CA THR A 73 2.76 -3.96 15.73
C THR A 73 4.01 -3.78 14.87
N GLU A 74 4.30 -4.73 13.97
CA GLU A 74 5.44 -4.62 13.05
C GLU A 74 5.26 -3.46 12.08
N LEU A 75 4.05 -3.27 11.55
CA LEU A 75 3.73 -2.14 10.69
C LEU A 75 3.99 -0.81 11.42
N ILE A 76 3.48 -0.63 12.65
CA ILE A 76 3.72 0.56 13.47
C ILE A 76 5.22 0.80 13.65
N ASN A 77 5.97 -0.24 14.02
CA ASN A 77 7.43 -0.15 14.20
C ASN A 77 8.16 0.28 12.91
N ARG A 78 7.72 -0.20 11.74
CA ARG A 78 8.33 0.14 10.44
C ARG A 78 8.01 1.56 9.97
N ILE A 79 6.87 2.12 10.34
CA ILE A 79 6.51 3.50 9.98
C ILE A 79 7.40 4.51 10.73
N GLY A 80 7.87 4.17 11.93
CA GLY A 80 8.80 4.99 12.71
C GLY A 80 8.17 6.25 13.30
N ILE A 81 6.84 6.30 13.42
CA ILE A 81 6.09 7.30 14.19
C ILE A 81 5.12 6.61 15.14
N HIS A 82 4.87 7.24 16.27
CA HIS A 82 3.90 6.74 17.25
C HIS A 82 2.48 6.92 16.71
N PHE A 83 1.93 5.85 16.15
CA PHE A 83 0.49 5.71 15.97
C PHE A 83 -0.10 4.93 17.14
N SER A 84 -1.27 5.36 17.62
CA SER A 84 -2.16 4.42 18.31
C SER A 84 -2.70 3.40 17.28
N GLU A 85 -3.11 2.22 17.73
CA GLU A 85 -3.72 1.22 16.84
C GLU A 85 -4.93 1.79 16.08
N SER A 86 -5.82 2.50 16.78
CA SER A 86 -6.96 3.21 16.19
C SER A 86 -6.56 4.32 15.21
N GLY A 87 -5.44 5.00 15.48
CA GLY A 87 -4.87 6.03 14.61
C GLY A 87 -4.36 5.42 13.31
N LEU A 88 -3.63 4.30 13.39
CA LEU A 88 -3.17 3.57 12.22
C LEU A 88 -4.36 3.08 11.37
N ASP A 89 -5.37 2.48 11.99
CA ASP A 89 -6.56 2.01 11.29
C ASP A 89 -7.26 3.15 10.52
N SER A 90 -7.38 4.32 11.13
CA SER A 90 -7.98 5.50 10.49
C SER A 90 -7.21 5.95 9.22
N LYS A 91 -5.89 5.71 9.19
CA LYS A 91 -5.02 6.05 8.05
C LYS A 91 -4.95 4.93 7.02
N MET A 92 -5.05 3.67 7.44
CA MET A 92 -5.07 2.51 6.55
C MET A 92 -6.35 2.46 5.72
N ARG A 93 -7.52 2.74 6.31
CA ARG A 93 -8.82 2.69 5.62
C ARG A 93 -8.84 3.46 4.28
N PRO A 94 -8.45 4.74 4.19
CA PRO A 94 -8.46 5.45 2.92
C PRO A 94 -7.41 4.92 1.94
N LEU A 95 -6.26 4.42 2.40
CA LEU A 95 -5.26 3.78 1.54
C LEU A 95 -5.77 2.46 0.93
N ILE A 96 -6.49 1.67 1.72
CA ILE A 96 -7.14 0.43 1.28
C ILE A 96 -8.30 0.74 0.33
N GLY A 97 -9.19 1.66 0.71
CA GLY A 97 -10.37 2.02 -0.08
C GLY A 97 -10.02 2.61 -1.45
N ASN A 98 -8.93 3.37 -1.55
CA ASN A 98 -8.42 3.92 -2.80
C ASN A 98 -7.46 2.98 -3.55
N ARG A 99 -7.36 1.70 -3.14
CA ARG A 99 -6.52 0.66 -3.78
C ARG A 99 -5.06 1.06 -3.90
N ILE A 100 -4.55 1.75 -2.90
CA ILE A 100 -3.13 2.13 -2.82
C ILE A 100 -2.32 0.99 -2.24
N LEU A 101 -2.85 0.35 -1.19
CA LEU A 101 -2.28 -0.87 -0.62
C LEU A 101 -3.02 -2.08 -1.17
N TYR A 102 -2.27 -3.15 -1.40
CA TYR A 102 -2.84 -4.45 -1.77
C TYR A 102 -2.59 -5.50 -0.69
N PRO A 103 -3.51 -6.48 -0.57
CA PRO A 103 -3.50 -7.51 0.48
C PRO A 103 -2.36 -8.53 0.35
N ASP A 104 -1.54 -8.45 -0.69
CA ASP A 104 -0.33 -9.26 -0.88
C ASP A 104 0.96 -8.51 -0.54
N GLY A 105 0.86 -7.37 0.14
CA GLY A 105 2.02 -6.53 0.51
C GLY A 105 2.50 -5.62 -0.62
N THR A 106 1.90 -5.69 -1.80
CA THR A 106 2.20 -4.76 -2.90
C THR A 106 1.41 -3.47 -2.77
N VAL A 107 1.71 -2.53 -3.66
CA VAL A 107 1.06 -1.21 -3.72
C VAL A 107 0.74 -0.87 -5.17
N ASN A 108 -0.17 0.08 -5.35
CA ASN A 108 -0.57 0.60 -6.65
C ASN A 108 0.64 1.01 -7.50
N SER A 109 0.65 0.60 -8.77
CA SER A 109 1.79 0.82 -9.66
C SER A 109 2.04 2.31 -9.95
N PHE A 110 0.98 3.13 -10.02
CA PHE A 110 1.12 4.59 -10.18
C PHE A 110 1.72 5.24 -8.93
N VAL A 111 1.32 4.79 -7.74
CA VAL A 111 1.91 5.24 -6.47
C VAL A 111 3.38 4.82 -6.38
N GLN A 112 3.69 3.56 -6.73
CA GLN A 112 5.06 3.06 -6.76
C GLN A 112 5.94 3.87 -7.72
N ARG A 113 5.42 4.17 -8.92
CA ARG A 113 6.11 5.00 -9.91
C ARG A 113 6.33 6.43 -9.39
N TYR A 114 5.30 7.07 -8.85
CA TYR A 114 5.40 8.40 -8.26
C TYR A 114 6.49 8.46 -7.19
N LEU A 115 6.52 7.51 -6.25
CA LEU A 115 7.53 7.48 -5.18
C LEU A 115 8.95 7.32 -5.73
N ARG A 116 9.15 6.47 -6.76
CA ARG A 116 10.45 6.33 -7.44
C ARG A 116 10.88 7.65 -8.08
N GLU A 117 9.97 8.34 -8.76
CA GLU A 117 10.26 9.65 -9.38
C GLU A 117 10.64 10.71 -8.33
N GLN A 118 10.00 10.71 -7.16
CA GLN A 118 10.38 11.60 -6.05
C GLN A 118 11.80 11.32 -5.55
N VAL A 119 12.18 10.05 -5.43
CA VAL A 119 13.54 9.66 -5.03
C VAL A 119 14.58 10.13 -6.06
N VAL A 120 14.31 9.98 -7.36
CA VAL A 120 15.20 10.46 -8.43
C VAL A 120 15.40 11.99 -8.34
N LYS A 121 14.32 12.75 -8.14
CA LYS A 121 14.39 14.22 -7.98
C LYS A 121 15.27 14.64 -6.81
N LEU A 122 15.30 13.87 -5.72
CA LEU A 122 16.19 14.14 -4.59
C LEU A 122 17.67 14.01 -4.96
N PHE A 123 18.03 13.04 -5.82
CA PHE A 123 19.41 12.88 -6.29
C PHE A 123 19.80 14.00 -7.27
N GLU A 124 18.93 14.38 -8.18
CA GLU A 124 19.17 15.49 -9.11
C GLU A 124 19.35 16.83 -8.37
N ALA A 125 18.51 17.10 -7.37
CA ALA A 125 18.60 18.30 -6.55
C ALA A 125 19.90 18.36 -5.72
N LYS A 126 20.38 17.22 -5.22
CA LYS A 126 21.66 17.13 -4.51
C LYS A 126 22.85 17.39 -5.44
N SER A 127 22.81 16.87 -6.67
CA SER A 127 23.88 17.06 -7.67
C SER A 127 24.05 18.53 -8.10
N LYS A 128 23.02 19.36 -7.98
CA LYS A 128 23.05 20.77 -8.38
C LYS A 128 23.48 21.74 -7.26
N ARG A 129 23.81 21.27 -6.05
CA ARG A 129 24.30 22.14 -4.98
C ARG A 129 25.73 22.59 -5.30
N PRO A 130 25.99 23.91 -5.49
CA PRO A 130 27.34 24.38 -5.78
C PRO A 130 28.25 24.12 -4.58
N ILE A 131 29.43 23.55 -4.85
CA ILE A 131 30.53 23.47 -3.89
C ILE A 131 30.85 24.91 -3.48
N ARG A 132 30.51 25.28 -2.24
CA ARG A 132 30.98 26.55 -1.66
C ARG A 132 32.50 26.47 -1.60
N LYS A 133 33.19 27.16 -2.51
CA LYS A 133 34.63 27.42 -2.38
C LYS A 133 34.81 28.33 -1.17
N GLY A 134 35.45 27.80 -0.14
CA GLY A 134 36.00 28.58 0.97
C GLY A 134 37.25 29.33 0.54
#